data_AF-A0A838HNQ8-F1
#
_entry.id   AF-A0A838HNQ8-F1
#
_cell.length_a   1.000
_cell.length_b   1.000
_cell.length_c   1.000
_cell.angle_alpha   90.00
_cell.angle_beta   90.00
_cell.angle_gamma   90.00
#
_symmetry.space_group_name_H-M   'P 1'
#
loop_
_entity.id
_entity.type
_entity.pdbx_description
1 polymer ?
#
loop_
_entity_poly.entity_id
_entity_poly.type
_entity_poly.pdbx_seq_one_letter_code
_entity_poly.pdbx_strand_id
1 'polypeptide(L)' 'MPNAQVALSGGGTQTTNASGQFSFSNLEPRTYTLTLQLPQGFSLGSETATKSVTVTAGGTASVNFGVRVIPAASASVMAG' A
#
# COMPACT_ATOMS: atom_id res chain seq x y z
N MET A 1 -9.05 -1.22 0.31
CA MET A 1 -8.36 -0.41 1.33
C MET A 1 -8.20 1.02 0.82
N PRO A 2 -9.15 1.92 1.10
CA PRO A 2 -9.05 3.32 0.71
C PRO A 2 -7.91 4.06 1.41
N ASN A 3 -7.35 5.07 0.75
CA ASN A 3 -6.48 6.09 1.35
C ASN A 3 -5.16 5.57 1.94
N ALA A 4 -4.67 4.43 1.46
CA ALA A 4 -3.32 3.96 1.78
C ALA A 4 -2.32 4.58 0.81
N GLN A 5 -1.16 5.00 1.32
CA GLN A 5 -0.12 5.56 0.47
C GLN A 5 0.85 4.45 0.08
N VAL A 6 1.17 4.32 -1.20
CA VAL A 6 2.14 3.38 -1.74
C VAL A 6 3.28 4.19 -2.34
N ALA A 7 4.48 4.06 -1.78
CA ALA A 7 5.69 4.68 -2.32
C ALA A 7 6.45 3.67 -3.18
N LEU A 8 6.86 4.08 -4.37
CA LEU A 8 7.71 3.32 -5.28
C LEU A 8 9.12 3.92 -5.28
N SER A 9 10.12 3.11 -4.96
CA SER A 9 11.53 3.54 -4.94
C SER A 9 11.97 4.06 -6.31
N GLY A 10 12.44 5.32 -6.38
CA GLY A 10 12.90 5.93 -7.62
C GLY A 10 11.81 6.18 -8.67
N GLY A 11 10.54 6.22 -8.25
CA GLY A 11 9.40 6.63 -9.05
C GLY A 11 8.64 7.77 -8.37
N GLY A 12 7.67 7.41 -7.52
CA GLY A 12 6.82 8.38 -6.82
C GLY A 12 5.92 7.72 -5.80
N THR A 13 4.87 8.42 -5.36
CA THR A 13 3.86 7.88 -4.44
C THR A 13 2.50 7.86 -5.11
N GLN A 14 1.68 6.87 -4.76
CA GLN A 14 0.30 6.72 -5.21
C GLN A 14 -0.61 6.42 -4.03
N THR A 15 -1.85 6.89 -4.09
CA THR A 15 -2.85 6.59 -3.06
C THR A 15 -3.79 5.51 -3.56
N THR A 16 -4.07 4.50 -2.73
CA THR A 16 -5.03 3.45 -3.07
C THR A 16 -6.45 4.02 -3.14
N ASN A 17 -7.19 3.61 -4.17
CA ASN A 17 -8.58 3.99 -4.34
C ASN A 17 -9.51 3.31 -3.31
N ALA A 18 -10.82 3.60 -3.36
CA ALA A 18 -11.83 2.99 -2.46
C ALA A 18 -11.77 1.45 -2.42
N SER A 19 -11.43 0.82 -3.55
CA SER A 19 -11.30 -0.64 -3.67
C SER A 19 -9.94 -1.17 -3.16
N GLY A 20 -8.96 -0.31 -2.87
CA GLY A 20 -7.60 -0.69 -2.49
C GLY A 20 -6.63 -0.88 -3.64
N GLN A 21 -7.02 -0.49 -4.85
CA GLN A 21 -6.16 -0.61 -6.01
C GLN A 21 -5.31 0.63 -6.19
N PHE A 22 -4.09 0.43 -6.68
CA PHE A 22 -3.14 1.46 -7.08
C PHE A 22 -2.45 1.00 -8.37
N SER A 23 -1.96 1.94 -9.17
CA SER A 23 -1.19 1.63 -10.37
C SER A 23 -0.10 2.68 -10.59
N PHE A 24 1.04 2.22 -11.08
CA PHE A 24 2.14 3.05 -11.56
C PHE A 24 2.33 2.77 -13.04
N SER A 25 2.43 3.82 -13.85
CA SER A 25 2.62 3.75 -15.30
C SER A 25 3.97 4.36 -15.70
N ASN A 26 4.42 4.08 -16.92
CA ASN A 26 5.67 4.62 -17.49
C ASN A 26 6.92 4.29 -16.65
N LEU A 27 6.95 3.11 -16.05
CA LEU A 27 8.12 2.63 -15.32
C LEU A 27 9.14 2.01 -16.26
N GLU A 28 10.39 2.41 -16.10
CA GLU A 28 11.50 1.76 -16.79
C GLU A 28 11.69 0.32 -16.28
N PRO A 29 12.22 -0.59 -17.10
CA PRO A 29 12.46 -1.97 -16.69
C PRO A 29 13.55 -2.03 -15.62
N ARG A 30 13.18 -2.26 -14.37
CA ARG A 30 14.08 -2.48 -13.24
C ARG A 30 13.35 -3.14 -12.08
N THR A 31 14.10 -3.55 -11.08
CA THR A 31 13.56 -3.94 -9.78
C THR A 31 13.19 -2.68 -8.99
N TYR A 32 11.95 -2.60 -8.57
CA TYR A 32 11.44 -1.56 -7.71
C TYR A 32 11.09 -2.11 -6.33
N THR A 33 11.20 -1.26 -5.33
CA THR A 33 10.73 -1.54 -3.96
C THR A 33 9.51 -0.68 -3.70
N LEU A 34 8.40 -1.32 -3.33
CA LEU A 34 7.17 -0.67 -2.90
C LEU A 34 7.10 -0.65 -1.39
N THR A 35 6.77 0.50 -0.82
CA THR A 35 6.52 0.69 0.61
C THR A 35 5.09 1.17 0.81
N LEU A 36 4.27 0.37 1.49
CA LEU A 36 2.89 0.67 1.82
C LEU A 36 2.82 1.36 3.19
N GLN A 37 2.14 2.48 3.24
CA GLN A 37 1.81 3.25 4.43
C GLN A 37 0.31 3.14 4.70
N LEU A 38 -0.03 2.48 5.81
CA LEU A 38 -1.43 2.23 6.15
C LEU A 38 -2.04 3.43 6.90
N PRO A 39 -3.25 3.88 6.53
CA PRO A 39 -4.10 4.70 7.38
C PRO A 39 -4.46 4.01 8.70
N GLN A 40 -4.90 4.82 9.66
CA GLN A 40 -5.44 4.32 10.92
C GLN A 40 -6.59 3.33 10.68
N GLY A 41 -6.68 2.31 11.55
CA GLY A 41 -7.69 1.25 11.43
C GLY A 41 -7.29 0.09 10.52
N PHE A 42 -6.06 0.06 10.00
CA PHE A 42 -5.53 -1.07 9.23
C PHE A 42 -4.19 -1.56 9.79
N SER A 43 -3.95 -2.87 9.68
CA SER A 43 -2.70 -3.54 10.07
C SER A 43 -2.27 -4.52 8.99
N LEU A 44 -0.96 -4.71 8.85
CA LEU A 44 -0.39 -5.77 8.01
C LEU A 44 -0.38 -7.13 8.72
N GLY A 45 -0.69 -7.19 10.00
CA GLY A 45 -0.52 -8.39 10.81
C GLY A 45 0.94 -8.83 10.80
N SER A 46 1.22 -9.98 10.18
CA SER A 46 2.56 -10.56 10.02
C SER A 46 3.24 -10.23 8.68
N GLU A 47 2.58 -9.51 7.78
CA GLU A 47 3.17 -9.10 6.49
C GLU A 47 4.05 -7.86 6.67
N THR A 48 5.01 -7.67 5.75
CA THR A 48 5.82 -6.46 5.68
C THR A 48 5.17 -5.39 4.82
N ALA A 49 5.35 -4.14 5.24
CA ALA A 49 4.93 -2.95 4.48
C ALA A 49 5.72 -2.80 3.18
N THR A 50 6.84 -3.49 3.05
CA THR A 50 7.76 -3.37 1.93
C THR A 50 7.74 -4.63 1.09
N LYS A 51 7.63 -4.48 -0.24
CA LYS A 51 7.73 -5.58 -1.21
C LYS A 51 8.56 -5.17 -2.42
N SER A 52 9.37 -6.09 -2.91
CA SER A 52 10.11 -5.92 -4.17
C SER A 52 9.31 -6.46 -5.34
N VAL A 53 9.40 -5.78 -6.47
CA VAL A 53 8.78 -6.21 -7.73
C VAL A 53 9.72 -5.91 -8.89
N THR A 54 9.83 -6.85 -9.83
CA THR A 54 10.64 -6.66 -11.04
C THR A 54 9.73 -6.32 -12.21
N VAL A 55 9.95 -5.17 -12.83
CA VAL A 55 9.25 -4.75 -14.05
C VAL A 55 10.15 -5.03 -15.25
N THR A 56 9.63 -5.74 -16.25
CA THR A 56 10.30 -6.02 -17.52
C THR A 56 9.81 -5.06 -18.62
N ALA A 57 10.59 -4.90 -19.70
CA ALA A 57 10.22 -4.03 -20.81
C ALA A 57 8.88 -4.44 -21.45
N GLY A 58 7.92 -3.51 -21.46
CA GLY A 58 6.55 -3.77 -21.93
C GLY A 58 5.74 -4.71 -21.02
N GLY A 59 6.29 -5.11 -19.87
CA GLY A 59 5.65 -6.02 -18.93
C GLY A 59 4.80 -5.30 -17.89
N THR A 60 3.84 -6.01 -17.32
CA THR A 60 3.10 -5.57 -16.12
C THR A 60 3.55 -6.41 -14.95
N ALA A 61 3.89 -5.77 -13.84
CA ALA A 61 4.18 -6.45 -12.60
C ALA A 61 3.06 -6.19 -11.60
N SER A 62 2.64 -7.23 -10.87
CA SER A 62 1.56 -7.15 -9.90
C SER A 62 2.08 -7.51 -8.52
N VAL A 63 1.72 -6.71 -7.53
CA VAL A 63 2.06 -6.95 -6.13
C VAL A 63 0.82 -6.80 -5.28
N ASN A 64 0.66 -7.69 -4.31
CA ASN A 64 -0.46 -7.68 -3.38
C ASN A 64 0.06 -7.58 -1.94
N PHE A 65 -0.56 -6.70 -1.17
CA PHE A 65 -0.31 -6.51 0.25
C PHE A 65 -1.46 -7.15 1.04
N GLY A 66 -1.13 -8.13 1.89
CA GLY A 66 -2.09 -8.71 2.81
C GLY A 66 -2.39 -7.73 3.94
N VAL A 67 -3.47 -6.97 3.82
CA VAL A 67 -3.92 -6.02 4.86
C VAL A 67 -5.14 -6.55 5.60
N ARG A 68 -5.19 -6.29 6.90
CA ARG A 68 -6.32 -6.61 7.78
C ARG A 68 -6.88 -5.32 8.36
N VAL A 69 -8.21 -5.25 8.44
CA VAL A 69 -8.89 -4.17 9.16
C VAL A 69 -8.70 -4.42 10.65
N ILE A 70 -8.16 -3.43 11.36
CA ILE A 70 -8.22 -3.41 12.81
C ILE A 70 -9.61 -2.87 13.14
N PRO A 71 -10.49 -3.63 13.81
CA PRO A 71 -11.72 -3.06 14.31
C PRO A 71 -11.34 -1.88 15.20
N ALA A 72 -11.81 -0.68 14.86
CA ALA A 72 -11.61 0.46 15.73
C ALA A 72 -12.23 0.11 17.09
N ALA A 73 -11.40 0.02 18.14
CA ALA A 73 -11.95 0.09 19.49
C ALA A 73 -12.53 1.50 19.61
N SER A 74 -13.86 1.62 19.57
CA SER A 74 -14.56 2.88 19.78
C SER A 74 -14.23 3.38 21.18
N ALA A 75 -13.17 4.15 21.34
CA ALA A 75 -12.88 4.83 22.60
C ALA A 75 -13.83 6.04 22.69
N SER A 76 -14.92 5.88 23.45
CA SER A 76 -15.73 7.03 23.86
C SER A 76 -15.01 7.72 25.02
N VAL A 77 -14.53 8.95 24.81
CA VAL A 77 -14.11 9.82 25.91
C VAL A 77 -15.35 10.53 26.46
N MET A 78 -15.89 10.05 27.59
CA MET A 78 -16.84 10.85 28.37
C MET A 78 -16.04 11.82 29.24
N ALA A 79 -16.18 13.12 28.98
CA ALA A 79 -15.78 14.15 29.93
C ALA A 79 -16.85 14.23 31.03
N GLY A 80 -16.43 14.14 32.30
CA GLY A 80 -17.24 14.44 33.47
C GLY A 80 -17.07 15.89 33.91
#